data_AF-A0AB73MKT6-F1
#
_entry.id   AF-A0AB73MKT6-F1
#
_cell.length_a   1.000
_cell.length_b   1.000
_cell.length_c   1.000
_cell.angle_alpha   90.00
_cell.angle_beta   90.00
_cell.angle_gamma   90.00
#
_symmetry.space_group_name_H-M   'P 1'
#
loop_
_entity.id
_entity.type
_entity.pdbx_description
1 polymer ?
#
loop_
_entity_poly.entity_id
_entity_poly.type
_entity_poly.pdbx_seq_one_letter_code
_entity_poly.pdbx_strand_id
1 'polypeptide(L)'
;MGSMYKEQKKTNKILSEQTKFNSKVAKENFELQNKQNAELERQTLLLEQEQRNREVQKYLRDFIFEMKKFAEEIGSGKYSEIPAYAAARIVKSRIEAEGISSQSFEQIQDKEFYSQAIGTLDKVMESASSKSITEGDLYFEKYQAFLNSITRKEFAKDYFINWGKNFLYTLQPEGNEFKRKLSPLAIGLLSVSTILTFVPVPILGGIVGLTVTFLWLQKRISKNYSALFPTLSVQTDSITGFLASKKTVKAIEESILKSEKELLDFRRSNLPEIEKYELPR
;
A
#
# COMPACT_ATOMS: atom_id res chain seq x y z
N MET A 1 -63.79 39.08 42.08
CA MET A 1 -62.84 38.84 40.96
C MET A 1 -61.35 38.83 41.35
N GLY A 2 -60.93 39.35 42.51
CA GLY A 2 -59.49 39.44 42.87
C GLY A 2 -58.80 38.16 43.39
N SER A 3 -59.51 37.11 43.83
CA SER A 3 -58.89 35.85 44.30
C SER A 3 -58.52 34.91 43.14
N MET A 4 -59.40 34.79 42.14
CA MET A 4 -59.19 33.93 40.96
C MET A 4 -57.97 34.37 40.13
N TYR A 5 -57.75 35.67 39.98
CA TYR A 5 -56.57 36.21 39.28
C TYR A 5 -55.26 35.94 40.03
N LYS A 6 -55.28 35.98 41.38
CA LYS A 6 -54.12 35.64 42.21
C LYS A 6 -53.80 34.15 42.14
N GLU A 7 -54.81 33.29 42.07
CA GLU A 7 -54.63 31.84 41.90
C GLU A 7 -54.08 31.49 40.51
N GLN A 8 -54.65 32.06 39.43
CA GLN A 8 -54.10 31.87 38.09
C GLN A 8 -52.63 32.30 37.98
N LYS A 9 -52.25 33.42 38.61
CA LYS A 9 -50.85 33.89 38.61
C LYS A 9 -49.92 32.93 39.37
N LYS A 10 -50.39 32.31 40.46
CA LYS A 10 -49.63 31.27 41.20
C LYS A 10 -49.47 30.00 40.36
N THR A 11 -50.54 29.53 39.73
CA THR A 11 -50.51 28.34 38.87
C THR A 11 -49.59 28.53 37.67
N ASN A 12 -49.64 29.69 37.01
CA ASN A 12 -48.74 30.01 35.89
C ASN A 12 -47.27 30.09 36.32
N LYS A 13 -47.00 30.60 37.54
CA LYS A 13 -45.64 30.62 38.08
C LYS A 13 -45.10 29.20 38.31
N ILE A 14 -45.89 28.33 38.94
CA ILE A 14 -45.53 26.93 39.18
C ILE A 14 -45.29 26.18 37.85
N LEU A 15 -46.19 26.34 36.87
CA LEU A 15 -46.02 25.75 35.53
C LEU A 15 -44.73 26.24 34.87
N SER A 16 -44.44 27.55 34.93
CA SER A 16 -43.22 28.10 34.34
C SER A 16 -41.93 27.59 35.01
N GLU A 17 -41.94 27.38 36.32
CA GLU A 17 -40.82 26.83 37.08
C GLU A 17 -40.63 25.34 36.77
N GLN A 18 -41.72 24.57 36.65
CA GLN A 18 -41.69 23.18 36.19
C GLN A 18 -41.16 23.05 34.76
N THR A 19 -41.58 23.91 33.83
CA THR A 19 -41.05 23.88 32.45
C THR A 19 -39.56 24.20 32.41
N LYS A 20 -39.09 25.17 33.20
CA LYS A 20 -37.66 25.50 33.31
C LYS A 20 -36.85 24.35 33.91
N PHE A 21 -37.37 23.72 34.97
CA PHE A 21 -36.74 22.56 35.58
C PHE A 21 -36.64 21.38 34.61
N ASN A 22 -37.74 21.04 33.94
CA ASN A 22 -37.78 19.96 32.95
C ASN A 22 -36.83 20.24 31.76
N SER A 23 -36.75 21.49 31.30
CA SER A 23 -35.79 21.88 30.26
C SER A 23 -34.35 21.75 30.72
N LYS A 24 -34.04 22.08 31.98
CA LYS A 24 -32.71 21.90 32.56
C LYS A 24 -32.32 20.42 32.64
N VAL A 25 -33.23 19.59 33.16
CA VAL A 25 -33.04 18.13 33.24
C VAL A 25 -32.86 17.51 31.84
N ALA A 26 -33.64 17.94 30.85
CA ALA A 26 -33.51 17.44 29.48
C ALA A 26 -32.15 17.81 28.84
N LYS A 27 -31.65 19.03 29.10
CA LYS A 27 -30.31 19.44 28.64
C LYS A 27 -29.20 18.65 29.33
N GLU A 28 -29.27 18.49 30.65
CA GLU A 28 -28.30 17.71 31.42
C GLU A 28 -28.28 16.24 30.97
N ASN A 29 -29.45 15.64 30.71
CA ASN A 29 -29.56 14.29 30.16
C ASN A 29 -28.96 14.17 28.75
N PHE A 30 -29.20 15.16 27.89
CA PHE A 30 -28.63 15.18 26.54
C PHE A 30 -27.10 15.33 26.57
N GLU A 31 -26.56 16.18 27.46
CA GLU A 31 -25.12 16.31 27.68
C GLU A 31 -24.50 15.02 28.23
N LEU A 32 -25.18 14.34 29.16
CA LEU A 32 -24.75 13.05 29.69
C LEU A 32 -24.73 11.98 28.59
N GLN A 33 -25.77 11.91 27.77
CA GLN A 33 -25.86 10.99 26.64
C GLN A 33 -24.74 11.24 25.62
N ASN A 34 -24.45 12.51 25.30
CA ASN A 34 -23.35 12.84 24.39
C ASN A 34 -21.98 12.44 24.97
N LYS A 35 -21.75 12.62 26.28
CA LYS A 35 -20.52 12.16 26.94
C LYS A 35 -20.40 10.64 26.89
N GLN A 36 -21.50 9.91 27.13
CA GLN A 36 -21.53 8.45 27.02
C GLN A 36 -21.24 7.99 25.59
N ASN A 37 -21.84 8.62 24.59
CA ASN A 37 -21.60 8.30 23.18
C ASN A 37 -20.13 8.55 22.77
N ALA A 38 -19.55 9.68 23.18
CA ALA A 38 -18.14 9.98 22.90
C ALA A 38 -17.18 8.98 23.56
N GLU A 39 -17.49 8.53 24.78
CA GLU A 39 -16.69 7.50 25.47
C GLU A 39 -16.84 6.13 24.80
N LEU A 40 -18.04 5.77 24.32
CA LEU A 40 -18.26 4.56 23.53
C LEU A 40 -17.46 4.58 22.22
N GLU A 41 -17.49 5.68 21.47
CA GLU A 41 -16.69 5.84 20.25
C GLU A 41 -15.19 5.66 20.53
N ARG A 42 -14.71 6.25 21.63
CA ARG A 42 -13.31 6.09 22.06
C ARG A 42 -12.98 4.63 22.38
N GLN A 43 -13.85 3.92 23.10
CA GLN A 43 -13.67 2.51 23.42
C GLN A 43 -13.67 1.64 22.16
N THR A 44 -14.57 1.91 21.21
CA THR A 44 -14.61 1.22 19.93
C THR A 44 -13.30 1.39 19.16
N LEU A 45 -12.77 2.61 19.07
CA LEU A 45 -11.49 2.87 18.39
C LEU A 45 -10.31 2.13 19.05
N LEU A 46 -10.29 2.08 20.39
CA LEU A 46 -9.25 1.33 21.12
C LEU A 46 -9.35 -0.17 20.86
N LEU A 47 -10.56 -0.73 20.84
CA LEU A 47 -10.79 -2.15 20.54
C LEU A 47 -10.38 -2.49 19.09
N GLU A 48 -10.72 -1.64 18.12
CA GLU A 48 -10.30 -1.83 16.72
C GLU A 48 -8.77 -1.74 16.57
N GLN A 49 -8.12 -0.83 17.30
CA GLN A 49 -6.67 -0.74 17.31
C GLN A 49 -6.05 -2.00 17.95
N GLU A 50 -6.60 -2.47 19.06
CA GLU A 50 -6.11 -3.67 19.72
C GLU A 50 -6.29 -4.92 18.84
N GLN A 51 -7.42 -5.05 18.15
CA GLN A 51 -7.64 -6.13 17.19
C GLN A 51 -6.62 -6.10 16.06
N ARG A 52 -6.37 -4.92 15.45
CA ARG A 52 -5.33 -4.77 14.44
C ARG A 52 -3.94 -5.14 14.97
N ASN A 53 -3.61 -4.72 16.19
CA ASN A 53 -2.33 -5.07 16.81
C ASN A 53 -2.20 -6.59 17.00
N ARG A 54 -3.27 -7.29 17.43
CA ARG A 54 -3.28 -8.75 17.55
C ARG A 54 -3.11 -9.45 16.21
N GLU A 55 -3.75 -8.95 15.16
CA GLU A 55 -3.59 -9.48 13.80
C GLU A 55 -2.16 -9.33 13.29
N VAL A 56 -1.55 -8.16 13.49
CA VAL A 56 -0.15 -7.92 13.15
C VAL A 56 0.77 -8.85 13.95
N GLN A 57 0.59 -8.96 15.26
CA GLN A 57 1.41 -9.86 16.09
C GLN A 57 1.26 -11.32 15.67
N LYS A 58 0.06 -11.76 15.31
CA LYS A 58 -0.18 -13.10 14.78
C LYS A 58 0.57 -13.32 13.47
N TYR A 59 0.45 -12.38 12.52
CA TYR A 59 1.18 -12.43 11.25
C TYR A 59 2.69 -12.52 11.48
N LEU A 60 3.23 -11.65 12.33
CA LEU A 60 4.67 -11.62 12.63
C LEU A 60 5.13 -12.94 13.23
N ARG A 61 4.36 -13.52 14.15
CA ARG A 61 4.65 -14.84 14.73
C ARG A 61 4.70 -15.94 13.68
N ASP A 62 3.66 -16.04 12.86
CA ASP A 62 3.57 -17.08 11.83
C ASP A 62 4.72 -16.94 10.82
N PHE A 63 5.02 -15.70 10.42
CA PHE A 63 6.14 -15.37 9.55
C PHE A 63 7.48 -15.77 10.17
N ILE A 64 7.79 -15.35 11.40
CA ILE A 64 9.11 -15.62 11.99
C ILE A 64 9.30 -17.09 12.31
N PHE A 65 8.23 -17.80 12.67
CA PHE A 65 8.26 -19.24 12.85
C PHE A 65 8.64 -19.96 11.55
N GLU A 66 8.06 -19.55 10.43
CA GLU A 66 8.41 -20.10 9.12
C GLU A 66 9.86 -19.77 8.72
N MET A 67 10.28 -18.51 8.89
CA MET A 67 11.65 -18.08 8.59
C MET A 67 12.68 -18.82 9.44
N LYS A 68 12.38 -19.07 10.72
CA LYS A 68 13.20 -19.89 11.60
C LYS A 68 13.33 -21.32 11.07
N LYS A 69 12.22 -21.95 10.68
CA LYS A 69 12.24 -23.30 10.11
C LYS A 69 13.11 -23.38 8.85
N PHE A 70 13.04 -22.37 7.98
CA PHE A 70 13.93 -22.29 6.82
C PHE A 70 15.39 -22.11 7.21
N ALA A 71 15.69 -21.25 8.18
CA ALA A 71 17.03 -21.05 8.68
C ALA A 71 17.63 -22.35 9.25
N GLU A 72 16.86 -23.10 10.04
CA GLU A 72 17.26 -24.41 10.58
C GLU A 72 17.51 -25.44 9.47
N GLU A 73 16.65 -25.49 8.44
CA GLU A 73 16.85 -26.42 7.33
C GLU A 73 18.09 -26.06 6.49
N ILE A 74 18.30 -24.77 6.21
CA ILE A 74 19.49 -24.29 5.48
C ILE A 74 20.76 -24.59 6.29
N GLY A 75 20.72 -24.32 7.61
CA GLY A 75 21.84 -24.57 8.53
C GLY A 75 22.11 -26.05 8.83
N SER A 76 21.24 -26.97 8.42
CA SER A 76 21.39 -28.41 8.68
C SER A 76 22.51 -29.09 7.89
N GLY A 77 23.12 -28.40 6.92
CA GLY A 77 24.15 -28.98 6.03
C GLY A 77 23.59 -29.91 4.95
N LYS A 78 22.27 -29.92 4.74
CA LYS A 78 21.60 -30.73 3.72
C LYS A 78 21.90 -30.28 2.29
N TYR A 79 22.22 -29.00 2.10
CA TYR A 79 22.50 -28.41 0.79
C TYR A 79 24.01 -28.25 0.60
N SER A 80 24.45 -28.27 -0.66
CA SER A 80 25.80 -27.84 -0.98
C SER A 80 25.99 -26.35 -0.68
N GLU A 81 27.24 -25.92 -0.52
CA GLU A 81 27.58 -24.61 0.04
C GLU A 81 26.98 -23.43 -0.76
N ILE A 82 26.99 -23.49 -2.10
CA ILE A 82 26.43 -22.44 -2.97
C ILE A 82 24.90 -22.29 -2.79
N PRO A 83 24.07 -23.35 -2.94
CA PRO A 83 22.64 -23.26 -2.65
C PRO A 83 22.34 -22.85 -1.20
N ALA A 84 23.11 -23.34 -0.23
CA ALA A 84 22.92 -22.96 1.17
C ALA A 84 23.13 -21.46 1.38
N TYR A 85 24.20 -20.89 0.80
CA TYR A 85 24.48 -19.47 0.85
C TYR A 85 23.38 -18.65 0.15
N ALA A 86 22.99 -19.03 -1.08
CA ALA A 86 21.96 -18.33 -1.84
C ALA A 86 20.61 -18.35 -1.11
N ALA A 87 20.19 -19.51 -0.58
CA ALA A 87 18.98 -19.63 0.23
C ALA A 87 19.05 -18.77 1.50
N ALA A 88 20.19 -18.77 2.20
CA ALA A 88 20.37 -17.97 3.40
C ALA A 88 20.22 -16.47 3.09
N ARG A 89 20.81 -16.00 1.97
CA ARG A 89 20.70 -14.62 1.51
C ARG A 89 19.27 -14.22 1.18
N ILE A 90 18.52 -15.10 0.51
CA ILE A 90 17.11 -14.90 0.16
C ILE A 90 16.23 -14.80 1.41
N VAL A 91 16.35 -15.76 2.32
CA VAL A 91 15.56 -15.78 3.57
C VAL A 91 15.89 -14.56 4.43
N LYS A 92 17.17 -14.22 4.58
CA LYS A 92 17.58 -13.03 5.35
C LYS A 92 17.05 -11.74 4.75
N SER A 93 17.19 -11.56 3.43
CA SER A 93 16.67 -10.38 2.73
C SER A 93 15.16 -10.24 2.87
N ARG A 94 14.42 -11.36 2.99
CA ARG A 94 12.98 -11.33 3.23
C ARG A 94 12.64 -10.85 4.64
N ILE A 95 13.34 -11.33 5.66
CA ILE A 95 13.17 -10.84 7.03
C ILE A 95 13.45 -9.32 7.09
N GLU A 96 14.51 -8.88 6.41
CA GLU A 96 14.87 -7.46 6.32
C GLU A 96 13.81 -6.63 5.59
N ALA A 97 13.18 -7.17 4.55
CA ALA A 97 12.13 -6.48 3.78
C ALA A 97 10.85 -6.23 4.60
N GLU A 98 10.54 -7.08 5.58
CA GLU A 98 9.45 -6.83 6.53
C GLU A 98 9.74 -5.65 7.47
N GLY A 99 11.00 -5.19 7.55
CA GLY A 99 11.40 -4.09 8.43
C GLY A 99 11.27 -4.42 9.91
N ILE A 100 11.28 -5.72 10.25
CA ILE A 100 11.10 -6.22 11.61
C ILE A 100 12.43 -6.42 12.32
N SER A 101 12.39 -6.36 13.63
CA SER A 101 13.52 -6.71 14.51
C SER A 101 13.02 -7.57 15.66
N SER A 102 13.92 -8.02 16.53
CA SER A 102 13.52 -8.68 17.79
C SER A 102 12.61 -7.81 18.67
N GLN A 103 12.63 -6.47 18.49
CA GLN A 103 11.74 -5.56 19.24
C GLN A 103 10.31 -5.50 18.68
N SER A 104 10.09 -5.99 17.46
CA SER A 104 8.77 -5.99 16.81
C SER A 104 7.79 -7.00 17.44
N PHE A 105 8.31 -7.94 18.23
CA PHE A 105 7.52 -9.01 18.85
C PHE A 105 7.20 -8.69 20.31
N GLU A 106 5.99 -8.99 20.74
CA GLU A 106 5.60 -8.84 22.14
C GLU A 106 6.12 -10.01 23.00
N GLN A 107 5.97 -11.24 22.51
CA GLN A 107 6.31 -12.45 23.26
C GLN A 107 7.79 -12.79 23.19
N ILE A 108 8.39 -13.16 24.33
CA ILE A 108 9.82 -13.49 24.43
C ILE A 108 10.21 -14.63 23.49
N GLN A 109 9.38 -15.66 23.38
CA GLN A 109 9.63 -16.79 22.48
C GLN A 109 9.77 -16.37 21.01
N ASP A 110 8.94 -15.43 20.55
CA ASP A 110 8.98 -14.93 19.17
C ASP A 110 10.27 -14.11 18.92
N LYS A 111 10.76 -13.38 19.94
CA LYS A 111 12.07 -12.70 19.90
C LYS A 111 13.24 -13.67 19.79
N GLU A 112 13.15 -14.78 20.53
CA GLU A 112 14.15 -15.84 20.47
C GLU A 112 14.14 -16.53 19.10
N PHE A 113 12.96 -16.79 18.52
CA PHE A 113 12.84 -17.31 17.16
C PHE A 113 13.49 -16.40 16.13
N TYR A 114 13.24 -15.09 16.23
CA TYR A 114 13.93 -14.11 15.37
C TYR A 114 15.45 -14.20 15.51
N SER A 115 15.94 -14.18 16.75
CA SER A 115 17.38 -14.18 17.03
C SER A 115 18.05 -15.48 16.56
N GLN A 116 17.38 -16.62 16.72
CA GLN A 116 17.84 -17.92 16.24
C GLN A 116 17.86 -17.99 14.71
N ALA A 117 16.80 -17.48 14.05
CA ALA A 117 16.73 -17.45 12.59
C ALA A 117 17.88 -16.63 12.01
N ILE A 118 18.02 -15.37 12.44
CA ILE A 118 19.09 -14.48 11.96
C ILE A 118 20.47 -15.06 12.28
N GLY A 119 20.69 -15.50 13.53
CA GLY A 119 21.99 -16.05 13.92
C GLY A 119 22.38 -17.33 13.17
N THR A 120 21.41 -18.13 12.72
CA THR A 120 21.69 -19.32 11.90
C THR A 120 22.03 -18.94 10.47
N LEU A 121 21.27 -18.01 9.88
CA LEU A 121 21.52 -17.51 8.52
C LEU A 121 22.88 -16.82 8.43
N ASP A 122 23.22 -16.00 9.43
CA ASP A 122 24.51 -15.32 9.54
C ASP A 122 25.67 -16.31 9.58
N LYS A 123 25.58 -17.35 10.41
CA LYS A 123 26.61 -18.40 10.44
C LYS A 123 26.79 -19.10 9.10
N VAL A 124 25.70 -19.39 8.37
CA VAL A 124 25.79 -20.01 7.03
C VAL A 124 26.52 -19.09 6.07
N MET A 125 26.22 -17.78 6.08
CA MET A 125 26.88 -16.83 5.18
C MET A 125 28.33 -16.54 5.58
N GLU A 126 28.64 -16.47 6.88
CA GLU A 126 29.99 -16.21 7.40
C GLU A 126 30.94 -17.40 7.20
N SER A 127 30.41 -18.63 7.19
CA SER A 127 31.20 -19.84 6.97
C SER A 127 31.41 -20.17 5.49
N ALA A 128 30.77 -19.46 4.57
CA ALA A 128 30.84 -19.73 3.15
C ALA A 128 32.20 -19.34 2.54
N SER A 129 32.70 -20.19 1.65
CA SER A 129 33.90 -19.92 0.86
C SER A 129 33.70 -18.70 -0.06
N SER A 130 34.82 -18.05 -0.43
CA SER A 130 34.81 -16.90 -1.34
C SER A 130 34.14 -17.19 -2.69
N LYS A 131 34.28 -18.43 -3.19
CA LYS A 131 33.61 -18.91 -4.39
C LYS A 131 32.10 -18.94 -4.20
N SER A 132 31.63 -19.53 -3.10
CA SER A 132 30.20 -19.66 -2.79
C SER A 132 29.53 -18.30 -2.56
N ILE A 133 30.23 -17.37 -1.92
CA ILE A 133 29.79 -15.96 -1.80
C ILE A 133 29.61 -15.34 -3.19
N THR A 134 30.63 -15.42 -4.05
CA THR A 134 30.59 -14.78 -5.39
C THR A 134 29.49 -15.35 -6.28
N GLU A 135 29.36 -16.68 -6.34
CA GLU A 135 28.34 -17.33 -7.19
C GLU A 135 26.93 -17.15 -6.61
N GLY A 136 26.79 -17.24 -5.29
CA GLY A 136 25.52 -17.05 -4.61
C GLY A 136 25.01 -15.60 -4.66
N ASP A 137 25.89 -14.61 -4.52
CA ASP A 137 25.53 -13.19 -4.69
C ASP A 137 25.11 -12.91 -6.14
N LEU A 138 25.83 -13.45 -7.14
CA LEU A 138 25.44 -13.29 -8.54
C LEU A 138 24.05 -13.89 -8.83
N TYR A 139 23.74 -15.05 -8.22
CA TYR A 139 22.40 -15.63 -8.30
C TYR A 139 21.37 -14.71 -7.65
N PHE A 140 21.64 -14.27 -6.40
CA PHE A 140 20.74 -13.43 -5.62
C PHE A 140 20.45 -12.09 -6.31
N GLU A 141 21.44 -11.44 -6.90
CA GLU A 141 21.27 -10.19 -7.64
C GLU A 141 20.35 -10.37 -8.86
N LYS A 142 20.55 -11.43 -9.65
CA LYS A 142 19.68 -11.73 -10.79
C LYS A 142 18.26 -12.05 -10.34
N TYR A 143 18.11 -12.84 -9.28
CA TYR A 143 16.83 -13.16 -8.67
C TYR A 143 16.09 -11.88 -8.23
N GLN A 144 16.76 -10.99 -7.50
CA GLN A 144 16.20 -9.71 -7.07
C GLN A 144 15.85 -8.80 -8.24
N ALA A 145 16.64 -8.81 -9.32
CA ALA A 145 16.32 -8.06 -10.53
C ALA A 145 15.01 -8.54 -11.19
N PHE A 146 14.77 -9.86 -11.25
CA PHE A 146 13.50 -10.41 -11.71
C PHE A 146 12.34 -9.98 -10.82
N LEU A 147 12.48 -10.12 -9.51
CA LEU A 147 11.47 -9.71 -8.54
C LEU A 147 11.12 -8.22 -8.66
N ASN A 148 12.13 -7.36 -8.73
CA ASN A 148 11.94 -5.92 -8.87
C ASN A 148 11.27 -5.57 -10.21
N SER A 149 11.63 -6.25 -11.30
CA SER A 149 10.99 -6.09 -12.61
C SER A 149 9.51 -6.44 -12.56
N ILE A 150 9.15 -7.57 -11.92
CA ILE A 150 7.75 -8.00 -11.75
C ILE A 150 6.99 -6.98 -10.90
N THR A 151 7.54 -6.56 -9.75
CA THR A 151 6.88 -5.56 -8.87
C THR A 151 6.61 -4.26 -9.62
N ARG A 152 7.57 -3.78 -10.41
CA ARG A 152 7.41 -2.56 -11.19
C ARG A 152 6.29 -2.68 -12.22
N LYS A 153 6.15 -3.86 -12.85
CA LYS A 153 5.07 -4.12 -13.80
C LYS A 153 3.72 -4.24 -13.12
N GLU A 154 3.63 -4.89 -11.96
CA GLU A 154 2.41 -4.94 -11.14
C GLU A 154 1.98 -3.55 -10.70
N PHE A 155 2.92 -2.74 -10.21
CA PHE A 155 2.67 -1.35 -9.87
C PHE A 155 2.17 -0.53 -11.07
N ALA A 156 2.78 -0.73 -12.24
CA ALA A 156 2.31 -0.11 -13.49
C ALA A 156 0.89 -0.57 -13.86
N LYS A 157 0.58 -1.86 -13.71
CA LYS A 157 -0.77 -2.40 -13.93
C LYS A 157 -1.80 -1.70 -13.06
N ASP A 158 -1.54 -1.61 -11.75
CA ASP A 158 -2.44 -0.97 -10.78
C ASP A 158 -2.65 0.52 -11.08
N TYR A 159 -1.60 1.20 -11.56
CA TYR A 159 -1.70 2.56 -12.04
C TYR A 159 -2.66 2.69 -13.23
N PHE A 160 -2.54 1.81 -14.24
CA PHE A 160 -3.38 1.89 -15.44
C PHE A 160 -4.83 1.44 -15.19
N ILE A 161 -5.04 0.46 -14.29
CA ILE A 161 -6.38 0.08 -13.81
C ILE A 161 -7.06 1.28 -13.14
N ASN A 162 -6.32 2.04 -12.35
CA ASN A 162 -6.82 3.19 -11.59
C ASN A 162 -6.49 4.55 -12.25
N TRP A 163 -6.26 4.57 -13.57
CA TRP A 163 -5.73 5.74 -14.29
C TRP A 163 -6.55 7.02 -14.03
N GLY A 164 -7.89 6.93 -14.01
CA GLY A 164 -8.76 8.10 -13.76
C GLY A 164 -8.57 8.76 -12.39
N LYS A 165 -8.10 8.01 -11.37
CA LYS A 165 -7.76 8.54 -10.04
C LYS A 165 -6.29 8.98 -9.97
N ASN A 166 -5.43 8.34 -10.76
CA ASN A 166 -3.98 8.44 -10.65
C ASN A 166 -3.30 9.29 -11.75
N PHE A 167 -4.04 9.80 -12.74
CA PHE A 167 -3.47 10.55 -13.87
C PHE A 167 -2.71 11.83 -13.46
N LEU A 168 -2.93 12.33 -12.24
CA LEU A 168 -2.23 13.48 -11.65
C LEU A 168 -0.88 13.11 -10.99
N TYR A 169 -0.55 11.82 -10.93
CA TYR A 169 0.68 11.27 -10.35
C TYR A 169 1.58 10.70 -11.44
N THR A 170 2.89 10.96 -11.34
CA THR A 170 3.88 10.37 -12.25
C THR A 170 4.49 9.13 -11.61
N LEU A 171 4.51 8.03 -12.38
CA LEU A 171 5.25 6.82 -12.05
C LEU A 171 6.76 7.17 -12.06
N GLN A 172 7.46 7.04 -10.92
CA GLN A 172 8.90 7.24 -10.90
C GLN A 172 9.60 6.03 -11.55
N PRO A 173 10.62 6.24 -12.39
CA PRO A 173 11.32 5.13 -13.06
C PRO A 173 12.08 4.19 -12.12
N GLU A 174 12.33 4.60 -10.86
CA GLU A 174 13.11 3.83 -9.88
C GLU A 174 12.41 3.63 -8.52
N GLY A 175 11.18 4.13 -8.32
CA GLY A 175 10.54 4.17 -7.00
C GLY A 175 9.20 3.42 -6.94
N ASN A 176 8.96 2.75 -5.81
CA ASN A 176 7.69 2.09 -5.47
C ASN A 176 6.60 3.10 -5.03
N GLU A 177 6.79 4.40 -5.29
CA GLU A 177 5.98 5.48 -4.73
C GLU A 177 5.49 6.47 -5.81
N PHE A 178 4.26 6.98 -5.60
CA PHE A 178 3.69 8.06 -6.39
C PHE A 178 4.16 9.43 -5.87
N LYS A 179 5.05 10.11 -6.60
CA LYS A 179 5.30 11.55 -6.32
C LYS A 179 4.26 12.42 -7.01
N ARG A 180 3.54 13.19 -6.20
CA ARG A 180 2.54 14.19 -6.61
C ARG A 180 3.25 15.30 -7.41
N LYS A 181 2.97 15.44 -8.70
CA LYS A 181 3.74 16.35 -9.59
C LYS A 181 2.98 17.59 -10.07
N LEU A 182 1.69 17.72 -9.75
CA LEU A 182 0.94 18.92 -10.12
C LEU A 182 0.85 19.86 -8.92
N SER A 183 1.30 21.11 -9.11
CA SER A 183 1.11 22.16 -8.10
C SER A 183 -0.39 22.28 -7.80
N PRO A 184 -0.79 22.69 -6.59
CA PRO A 184 -2.21 22.92 -6.25
C PRO A 184 -2.92 23.80 -7.29
N LEU A 185 -2.17 24.69 -7.94
CA LEU A 185 -2.63 25.60 -8.99
C LEU A 185 -2.99 24.87 -10.29
N ALA A 186 -2.27 23.81 -10.67
CA ALA A 186 -2.58 22.99 -11.83
C ALA A 186 -3.75 22.01 -11.57
N ILE A 187 -3.91 21.56 -10.32
CA ILE A 187 -5.11 20.83 -9.88
C ILE A 187 -6.32 21.76 -9.89
N GLY A 188 -6.15 23.02 -9.44
CA GLY A 188 -7.18 24.06 -9.50
C GLY A 188 -7.60 24.42 -10.92
N LEU A 189 -6.66 24.51 -11.87
CA LEU A 189 -6.97 24.72 -13.28
C LEU A 189 -7.72 23.54 -13.92
N LEU A 190 -7.37 22.30 -13.55
CA LEU A 190 -8.07 21.10 -14.01
C LEU A 190 -9.47 20.95 -13.39
N SER A 191 -9.65 21.25 -12.10
CA SER A 191 -10.97 21.18 -11.44
C SER A 191 -11.92 22.30 -11.85
N VAL A 192 -11.41 23.51 -12.10
CA VAL A 192 -12.19 24.61 -12.67
C VAL A 192 -12.61 24.29 -14.11
N SER A 193 -11.78 23.56 -14.87
CA SER A 193 -12.12 23.16 -16.24
C SER A 193 -13.25 22.13 -16.34
N THR A 194 -13.36 21.19 -15.37
CA THR A 194 -14.48 20.24 -15.30
C THR A 194 -15.79 20.89 -14.84
N ILE A 195 -15.74 21.99 -14.10
CA ILE A 195 -16.95 22.76 -13.73
C ILE A 195 -17.45 23.58 -14.93
N LEU A 196 -16.54 24.12 -15.75
CA LEU A 196 -16.88 24.87 -16.96
C LEU A 196 -17.43 24.01 -18.12
N THR A 197 -17.31 22.69 -18.07
CA THR A 197 -17.98 21.79 -19.03
C THR A 197 -19.47 21.56 -18.74
N PHE A 198 -19.96 21.92 -17.54
CA PHE A 198 -21.38 21.75 -17.14
C PHE A 198 -22.17 23.06 -17.06
N VAL A 199 -21.54 24.22 -17.30
CA VAL A 199 -22.22 25.50 -17.42
C VAL A 199 -22.07 25.99 -18.86
N PRO A 200 -23.16 26.28 -19.59
CA PRO A 200 -23.09 26.69 -20.98
C PRO A 200 -22.64 28.15 -21.05
N VAL A 201 -21.33 28.40 -21.00
CA VAL A 201 -20.75 29.71 -21.31
C VAL A 201 -19.91 29.59 -22.57
N PRO A 202 -20.15 30.43 -23.60
CA PRO A 202 -19.49 30.32 -24.89
C PRO A 202 -18.08 30.89 -24.80
N ILE A 203 -17.07 30.07 -24.51
CA ILE A 203 -15.67 30.51 -24.53
C ILE A 203 -14.82 29.49 -25.30
N LEU A 204 -14.73 29.72 -26.61
CA LEU A 204 -13.83 29.04 -27.56
C LEU A 204 -12.35 29.03 -27.12
N GLY A 205 -11.94 29.87 -26.16
CA GLY A 205 -10.57 29.88 -25.59
C GLY A 205 -10.28 28.76 -24.58
N GLY A 206 -11.28 28.22 -23.87
CA GLY A 206 -11.08 27.18 -22.85
C GLY A 206 -10.77 25.80 -23.43
N ILE A 207 -11.36 25.49 -24.59
CA ILE A 207 -11.18 24.20 -25.28
C ILE A 207 -9.78 24.09 -25.88
N VAL A 208 -9.24 25.19 -26.43
CA VAL A 208 -7.90 25.25 -27.02
C VAL A 208 -6.82 25.13 -25.93
N GLY A 209 -7.00 25.77 -24.78
CA GLY A 209 -6.09 25.63 -23.63
C GLY A 209 -6.04 24.21 -23.06
N LEU A 210 -7.20 23.53 -22.99
CA LEU A 210 -7.30 22.12 -22.60
C LEU A 210 -6.64 21.19 -23.61
N THR A 211 -6.80 21.42 -24.91
CA THR A 211 -6.15 20.60 -25.94
C THR A 211 -4.63 20.79 -25.94
N VAL A 212 -4.12 22.01 -25.75
CA VAL A 212 -2.66 22.25 -25.70
C VAL A 212 -2.03 21.65 -24.45
N THR A 213 -2.65 21.82 -23.27
CA THR A 213 -2.15 21.20 -22.03
C THR A 213 -2.25 19.68 -22.07
N PHE A 214 -3.31 19.13 -22.69
CA PHE A 214 -3.49 17.70 -22.92
C PHE A 214 -2.48 17.13 -23.92
N LEU A 215 -2.24 17.77 -25.06
CA LEU A 215 -1.23 17.38 -26.04
C LEU A 215 0.19 17.46 -25.45
N TRP A 216 0.46 18.46 -24.61
CA TRP A 216 1.73 18.58 -23.91
C TRP A 216 1.90 17.46 -22.87
N LEU A 217 0.82 17.09 -22.17
CA LEU A 217 0.80 15.94 -21.26
C LEU A 217 1.02 14.63 -22.02
N GLN A 218 0.35 14.40 -23.15
CA GLN A 218 0.52 13.22 -24.00
C GLN A 218 1.95 13.09 -24.54
N LYS A 219 2.53 14.20 -25.03
CA LYS A 219 3.91 14.20 -25.55
C LYS A 219 4.94 13.91 -24.46
N ARG A 220 4.66 14.31 -23.21
CA ARG A 220 5.53 14.08 -22.04
C ARG A 220 5.36 12.68 -21.45
N ILE A 221 4.15 12.13 -21.49
CA ILE A 221 3.84 10.72 -21.21
C ILE A 221 4.66 9.86 -22.19
N SER A 222 4.45 10.01 -23.50
CA SER A 222 5.16 9.23 -24.53
C SER A 222 6.69 9.21 -24.35
N LYS A 223 7.31 10.36 -24.01
CA LYS A 223 8.76 10.48 -23.81
C LYS A 223 9.29 9.81 -22.54
N ASN A 224 8.48 9.73 -21.47
CA ASN A 224 8.90 9.10 -20.22
C ASN A 224 8.61 7.59 -20.19
N TYR A 225 7.60 7.11 -20.93
CA TYR A 225 7.23 5.68 -20.96
C TYR A 225 7.98 4.86 -22.03
N SER A 226 8.52 5.49 -23.08
CA SER A 226 9.35 4.77 -24.07
C SER A 226 10.61 4.15 -23.48
N ALA A 227 11.11 4.70 -22.36
CA ALA A 227 12.23 4.16 -21.61
C ALA A 227 11.86 2.92 -20.75
N LEU A 228 10.58 2.79 -20.36
CA LEU A 228 10.08 1.66 -19.57
C LEU A 228 9.49 0.55 -20.44
N PHE A 229 9.00 0.88 -21.65
CA PHE A 229 8.44 -0.07 -22.61
C PHE A 229 8.81 0.32 -24.06
N PRO A 230 9.99 -0.09 -24.56
CA PRO A 230 10.49 0.30 -25.88
C PRO A 230 9.59 -0.11 -27.06
N THR A 231 8.71 -1.09 -26.86
CA THR A 231 7.85 -1.68 -27.90
C THR A 231 6.43 -1.11 -27.94
N LEU A 232 6.03 -0.26 -26.98
CA LEU A 232 4.69 0.32 -26.92
C LEU A 232 4.66 1.70 -27.61
N SER A 233 4.87 1.73 -28.93
CA SER A 233 4.62 2.92 -29.75
C SER A 233 3.10 3.08 -29.96
N VAL A 234 2.38 3.60 -28.97
CA VAL A 234 0.94 3.88 -29.12
C VAL A 234 0.71 5.37 -29.34
N GLN A 235 0.58 5.75 -30.61
CA GLN A 235 0.04 7.04 -31.03
C GLN A 235 -1.44 7.07 -30.60
N THR A 236 -1.86 8.05 -29.78
CA THR A 236 -3.21 8.05 -29.17
C THR A 236 -3.93 9.40 -29.34
N ASP A 237 -5.12 9.37 -29.90
CA ASP A 237 -6.14 10.43 -29.80
C ASP A 237 -7.04 10.19 -28.58
N SER A 238 -7.81 11.20 -28.16
CA SER A 238 -8.43 11.31 -26.83
C SER A 238 -9.47 10.22 -26.46
N ILE A 239 -10.20 9.65 -27.43
CA ILE A 239 -11.14 8.54 -27.22
C ILE A 239 -10.40 7.19 -27.13
N THR A 240 -9.20 7.13 -27.69
CA THR A 240 -8.32 5.97 -27.66
C THR A 240 -7.59 5.82 -26.33
N GLY A 241 -7.60 6.81 -25.43
CA GLY A 241 -6.90 6.74 -24.13
C GLY A 241 -7.43 5.66 -23.17
N PHE A 242 -8.74 5.45 -23.12
CA PHE A 242 -9.38 4.42 -22.28
C PHE A 242 -9.32 3.00 -22.91
N LEU A 243 -9.31 2.92 -24.25
CA LEU A 243 -9.07 1.67 -24.98
C LEU A 243 -7.57 1.30 -24.96
N ALA A 244 -6.70 2.30 -25.01
CA ALA A 244 -5.27 2.15 -24.82
C ALA A 244 -4.98 1.69 -23.39
N SER A 245 -5.64 2.20 -22.35
CA SER A 245 -5.42 1.70 -20.98
C SER A 245 -5.77 0.22 -20.84
N LYS A 246 -6.89 -0.27 -21.39
CA LYS A 246 -7.21 -1.72 -21.39
C LYS A 246 -6.20 -2.54 -22.18
N LYS A 247 -5.79 -2.08 -23.37
CA LYS A 247 -4.77 -2.76 -24.18
C LYS A 247 -3.39 -2.76 -23.52
N THR A 248 -3.06 -1.68 -22.82
CA THR A 248 -1.84 -1.50 -22.04
C THR A 248 -1.86 -2.37 -20.80
N VAL A 249 -2.96 -2.44 -20.04
CA VAL A 249 -3.13 -3.37 -18.92
C VAL A 249 -2.92 -4.80 -19.38
N LYS A 250 -3.56 -5.21 -20.48
CA LYS A 250 -3.39 -6.56 -21.06
C LYS A 250 -1.93 -6.84 -21.48
N ALA A 251 -1.28 -5.88 -22.13
CA ALA A 251 0.14 -6.01 -22.51
C ALA A 251 1.07 -6.09 -21.29
N ILE A 252 0.75 -5.37 -20.20
CA ILE A 252 1.48 -5.45 -18.94
C ILE A 252 1.25 -6.81 -18.28
N GLU A 253 0.02 -7.32 -18.24
CA GLU A 253 -0.31 -8.66 -17.74
C GLU A 253 0.45 -9.76 -18.50
N GLU A 254 0.44 -9.72 -19.84
CA GLU A 254 1.22 -10.64 -20.67
C GLU A 254 2.73 -10.52 -20.38
N SER A 255 3.22 -9.30 -20.13
CA SER A 255 4.62 -9.06 -19.77
C SER A 255 4.98 -9.51 -18.35
N ILE A 256 4.04 -9.49 -17.41
CA ILE A 256 4.19 -10.04 -16.05
C ILE A 256 4.30 -11.56 -16.16
N LEU A 257 3.33 -12.22 -16.80
CA LEU A 257 3.31 -13.67 -17.01
C LEU A 257 4.59 -14.16 -17.68
N LYS A 258 5.10 -13.42 -18.67
CA LYS A 258 6.38 -13.73 -19.32
C LYS A 258 7.54 -13.68 -18.33
N SER A 259 7.63 -12.63 -17.50
CA SER A 259 8.72 -12.52 -16.51
C SER A 259 8.60 -13.49 -15.35
N GLU A 260 7.39 -13.86 -14.94
CA GLU A 260 7.18 -14.95 -13.98
C GLU A 260 7.67 -16.28 -14.55
N LYS A 261 7.39 -16.54 -15.83
CA LYS A 261 7.92 -17.74 -16.51
C LYS A 261 9.44 -17.71 -16.62
N GLU A 262 10.02 -16.58 -17.01
CA GLU A 262 11.48 -16.40 -17.05
C GLU A 262 12.13 -16.61 -15.67
N LEU A 263 11.48 -16.14 -14.59
CA LEU A 263 11.92 -16.37 -13.22
C LEU A 263 11.83 -17.86 -12.85
N LEU A 264 10.75 -18.55 -13.19
CA LEU A 264 10.61 -19.99 -12.97
C LEU A 264 11.67 -20.80 -13.73
N ASP A 265 11.95 -20.43 -14.99
CA ASP A 265 12.98 -21.08 -15.79
C ASP A 265 14.37 -20.82 -15.19
N PHE A 266 14.66 -19.59 -14.76
CA PHE A 266 15.89 -19.23 -14.06
C PHE A 266 16.10 -20.06 -12.78
N ARG A 267 15.05 -20.23 -11.96
CA ARG A 267 15.09 -21.06 -10.74
C ARG A 267 15.49 -22.49 -11.05
N ARG A 268 14.77 -23.10 -11.99
CA ARG A 268 14.95 -24.51 -12.37
C ARG A 268 16.32 -24.78 -12.98
N SER A 269 16.86 -23.83 -13.75
CA SER A 269 18.12 -24.03 -14.45
C SER A 269 19.36 -23.77 -13.59
N ASN A 270 19.24 -22.99 -12.50
CA ASN A 270 20.40 -22.57 -11.70
C ASN A 270 20.43 -23.22 -10.32
N LEU A 271 19.39 -23.09 -9.51
CA LEU A 271 19.32 -23.61 -8.13
C LEU A 271 17.91 -24.15 -7.81
N PRO A 272 17.49 -25.28 -8.39
CA PRO A 272 16.15 -25.82 -8.17
C PRO A 272 15.87 -26.19 -6.70
N GLU A 273 16.93 -26.51 -5.95
CA GLU A 273 16.87 -26.94 -4.55
C GLU A 273 16.33 -25.88 -3.60
N ILE A 274 16.41 -24.60 -3.98
CA ILE A 274 16.07 -23.46 -3.12
C ILE A 274 14.73 -22.81 -3.48
N GLU A 275 13.99 -23.32 -4.48
CA GLU A 275 12.70 -22.78 -4.96
C GLU A 275 11.69 -22.57 -3.82
N LYS A 276 11.66 -23.48 -2.83
CA LYS A 276 10.75 -23.38 -1.68
C LYS A 276 11.05 -22.22 -0.72
N TYR A 277 12.29 -21.72 -0.71
CA TYR A 277 12.69 -20.56 0.10
C TYR A 277 12.39 -19.24 -0.63
N GLU A 278 12.12 -19.34 -1.93
CA GLU A 278 11.79 -18.24 -2.84
C GLU A 278 10.27 -18.06 -3.02
N LEU A 279 9.49 -18.40 -1.98
CA LEU A 279 8.02 -18.52 -1.96
C LEU A 279 7.26 -17.64 -2.98
N PRO A 280 6.15 -18.15 -3.54
CA PRO A 280 5.35 -17.41 -4.51
C PRO A 280 4.87 -16.08 -3.94
N ARG A 281 4.82 -15.06 -4.81
CA ARG A 281 4.12 -13.81 -4.56
C ARG A 281 2.62 -14.00 -4.62
#